data_AF-A0A212D767-F1
#
_entry.id   AF-A0A212D767-F1
#
_cell.length_a   1.000
_cell.length_b   1.000
_cell.length_c   1.000
_cell.angle_alpha   90.00
_cell.angle_beta   90.00
_cell.angle_gamma   90.00
#
_symmetry.space_group_name_H-M   'P 1'
#
loop_
_entity.id
_entity.type
_entity.pdbx_description
1 polymer ?
#
loop_
_entity_poly.entity_id
_entity_poly.type
_entity_poly.pdbx_seq_one_letter_code
_entity_poly.pdbx_strand_id
1 'polypeptide(L)'
;MPAYHSSLMDPDTKLIGNMALLPIRSQFKGPAPRETKDTDIVDEAIYYFKANVFFKNYEIKNEADRTLIYITLYISECLKKLQKWWTCFVKRQFMNKSLSGPGQ
;
A
#
# COMPACT_ATOMS: atom_id res chain seq x y z
N MET A 1 18.56 -4.97 -5.67
CA MET A 1 17.24 -5.43 -6.16
C MET A 1 16.32 -4.21 -6.21
N PRO A 2 15.51 -4.01 -7.26
CA PRO A 2 14.53 -2.91 -7.33
C PRO A 2 13.32 -3.19 -6.44
N ALA A 3 12.53 -2.14 -6.12
CA ALA A 3 11.27 -2.28 -5.38
C ALA A 3 10.17 -2.89 -6.27
N TYR A 4 9.14 -3.47 -5.65
CA TYR A 4 8.00 -4.07 -6.35
C TYR A 4 6.92 -3.02 -6.67
N HIS A 5 6.44 -3.04 -7.90
CA HIS A 5 5.43 -2.11 -8.44
C HIS A 5 4.09 -2.79 -8.64
N SER A 6 3.01 -2.02 -8.64
CA SER A 6 1.68 -2.57 -8.89
C SER A 6 1.49 -2.90 -10.36
N SER A 7 0.94 -4.08 -10.61
CA SER A 7 0.60 -4.58 -11.95
C SER A 7 -0.89 -4.43 -12.31
N LEU A 8 -1.70 -3.92 -11.39
CA LEU A 8 -3.17 -3.87 -11.49
C LEU A 8 -3.71 -2.63 -12.23
N MET A 9 -2.86 -1.92 -12.96
CA MET A 9 -3.26 -0.71 -13.68
C MET A 9 -3.93 -1.08 -15.01
N ASP A 10 -5.25 -0.95 -15.08
CA ASP A 10 -6.03 -1.07 -16.32
C ASP A 10 -6.23 0.32 -16.97
N PRO A 11 -6.34 0.44 -18.31
CA PRO A 11 -6.54 1.73 -19.00
C PRO A 11 -7.82 2.47 -18.57
N ASP A 12 -8.83 1.73 -18.14
CA ASP A 12 -10.12 2.27 -17.68
C ASP A 12 -10.14 2.61 -16.18
N THR A 13 -8.99 2.47 -15.50
CA THR A 13 -8.88 2.74 -14.07
C THR A 13 -9.14 4.22 -13.81
N LYS A 14 -10.16 4.51 -13.01
CA LYS A 14 -10.46 5.89 -12.61
C LYS A 14 -9.35 6.43 -11.72
N LEU A 15 -9.04 7.70 -11.85
CA LEU A 15 -8.08 8.40 -10.99
C LEU A 15 -8.81 9.32 -10.03
N ILE A 16 -8.36 9.36 -8.77
CA ILE A 16 -8.75 10.38 -7.80
C ILE A 16 -7.51 11.21 -7.49
N GLY A 17 -7.47 12.45 -8.00
CA GLY A 17 -6.26 13.26 -7.98
C GLY A 17 -5.13 12.52 -8.70
N ASN A 18 -4.03 12.26 -8.00
CA ASN A 18 -2.87 11.56 -8.56
C ASN A 18 -2.80 10.07 -8.17
N MET A 19 -3.86 9.51 -7.58
CA MET A 19 -3.90 8.11 -7.14
C MET A 19 -4.89 7.31 -7.99
N ALA A 20 -4.57 6.04 -8.25
CA ALA A 20 -5.48 5.13 -8.94
C ALA A 20 -6.59 4.64 -7.99
N LEU A 21 -7.84 4.82 -8.40
CA LEU A 21 -9.01 4.25 -7.75
C LEU A 21 -9.19 2.81 -8.21
N LEU A 22 -8.41 1.93 -7.61
CA LEU A 22 -8.44 0.50 -7.89
C LEU A 22 -9.65 -0.16 -7.20
N PRO A 23 -10.31 -1.13 -7.85
CA PRO A 23 -11.36 -1.89 -7.20
C PRO A 23 -10.78 -2.73 -6.06
N ILE A 24 -11.58 -2.94 -5.00
CA ILE A 24 -11.19 -3.75 -3.85
C ILE A 24 -12.33 -4.66 -3.42
N ARG A 25 -11.99 -5.81 -2.82
CA ARG A 25 -12.97 -6.73 -2.26
C ARG A 25 -13.23 -6.38 -0.79
N SER A 26 -14.19 -5.50 -0.56
CA SER A 26 -14.52 -5.03 0.80
C SER A 26 -16.03 -5.02 1.06
N GLN A 27 -16.41 -5.34 2.30
CA GLN A 27 -17.78 -5.18 2.81
C GLN A 27 -18.04 -3.76 3.35
N PHE A 28 -16.98 -2.98 3.56
CA PHE A 28 -17.09 -1.62 4.05
C PHE A 28 -17.61 -0.70 2.94
N LYS A 29 -18.47 0.26 3.34
CA LYS A 29 -18.98 1.28 2.41
C LYS A 29 -17.84 2.20 1.99
N GLY A 30 -17.71 2.44 0.69
CA GLY A 30 -16.71 3.35 0.15
C GLY A 30 -16.96 3.65 -1.34
N PRO A 31 -16.26 4.66 -1.88
CA PRO A 31 -16.36 5.02 -3.30
C PRO A 31 -15.60 4.06 -4.23
N ALA A 32 -14.86 3.09 -3.67
CA ALA A 32 -14.08 2.13 -4.45
C ALA A 32 -14.99 1.18 -5.24
N PRO A 33 -14.69 0.91 -6.52
CA PRO A 33 -15.40 -0.09 -7.31
C PRO A 33 -15.30 -1.48 -6.66
N ARG A 34 -16.30 -2.34 -6.92
CA ARG A 34 -16.28 -3.72 -6.45
C ARG A 34 -15.37 -4.54 -7.35
N GLU A 35 -14.37 -5.19 -6.75
CA GLU A 35 -13.51 -6.13 -7.46
C GLU A 35 -14.25 -7.46 -7.70
N THR A 36 -14.09 -8.02 -8.90
CA THR A 36 -14.61 -9.35 -9.26
C THR A 36 -13.54 -10.42 -9.28
N LYS A 37 -12.26 -10.02 -9.34
CA LYS A 37 -11.10 -10.93 -9.32
C LYS A 37 -10.80 -11.39 -7.88
N ASP A 38 -9.98 -12.44 -7.78
CA ASP A 38 -9.57 -13.01 -6.49
C ASP A 38 -8.52 -12.19 -5.75
N THR A 39 -7.80 -11.31 -6.47
CA THR A 39 -6.69 -10.49 -5.98
C THR A 39 -7.00 -9.01 -6.15
N ASP A 40 -6.80 -8.22 -5.09
CA ASP A 40 -6.89 -6.76 -5.14
C ASP A 40 -5.57 -6.06 -4.76
N ILE A 41 -5.57 -4.73 -4.80
CA ILE A 41 -4.39 -3.92 -4.46
C ILE A 41 -3.96 -4.07 -2.99
N VAL A 42 -4.87 -4.43 -2.09
CA VAL A 42 -4.55 -4.66 -0.69
C VAL A 42 -3.80 -5.98 -0.54
N ASP A 43 -4.23 -7.02 -1.25
CA ASP A 43 -3.53 -8.30 -1.32
C ASP A 43 -2.12 -8.14 -1.90
N GLU A 44 -1.98 -7.39 -3.00
CA GLU A 44 -0.68 -7.07 -3.62
C GLU A 44 0.23 -6.30 -2.64
N ALA A 45 -0.32 -5.33 -1.91
CA ALA A 45 0.42 -4.57 -0.90
C ALA A 45 0.91 -5.46 0.27
N ILE A 46 0.05 -6.34 0.79
CA ILE A 46 0.42 -7.26 1.88
C ILE A 46 1.48 -8.25 1.39
N TYR A 47 1.34 -8.76 0.17
CA TYR A 47 2.29 -9.68 -0.45
C TYR A 47 3.68 -9.04 -0.61
N TYR A 48 3.73 -7.82 -1.13
CA TYR A 48 5.00 -7.09 -1.32
C TYR A 48 5.54 -6.40 -0.07
N PHE A 49 4.74 -6.26 1.00
CA PHE A 49 5.11 -5.50 2.19
C PHE A 49 6.48 -5.89 2.76
N LYS A 50 6.72 -7.19 2.94
CA LYS A 50 7.97 -7.69 3.54
C LYS A 50 9.21 -7.29 2.75
N ALA A 51 9.10 -7.17 1.43
CA ALA A 51 10.21 -6.72 0.61
C ALA A 51 10.26 -5.19 0.54
N ASN A 52 9.12 -4.56 0.25
CA ASN A 52 9.02 -3.12 0.00
C ASN A 52 9.40 -2.27 1.22
N VAL A 53 9.10 -2.71 2.44
CA VAL A 53 9.38 -1.97 3.69
C VAL A 53 10.87 -1.68 3.92
N PHE A 54 11.78 -2.41 3.28
CA PHE A 54 13.23 -2.18 3.41
C PHE A 54 13.78 -1.14 2.44
N PHE A 55 13.01 -0.75 1.42
CA PHE A 55 13.48 0.18 0.41
C PHE A 55 13.35 1.62 0.86
N LYS A 56 14.44 2.38 0.68
CA LYS A 56 14.50 3.83 0.95
C LYS A 56 14.09 4.67 -0.25
N ASN A 57 14.26 4.14 -1.45
CA ASN A 57 13.94 4.80 -2.71
C ASN A 57 12.88 3.98 -3.44
N TYR A 58 11.86 4.64 -3.95
CA TYR A 58 10.81 4.04 -4.76
C TYR A 58 10.51 4.97 -5.93
N GLU A 59 10.65 4.46 -7.15
CA GLU A 59 10.33 5.20 -8.37
C GLU A 59 8.84 5.04 -8.67
N ILE A 60 8.11 6.13 -8.89
CA ILE A 60 6.68 6.05 -9.18
C ILE A 60 6.53 5.87 -10.70
N LYS A 61 6.10 4.68 -11.14
CA LYS A 61 5.92 4.38 -12.58
C LYS A 61 4.49 4.63 -13.04
N ASN A 62 3.51 4.32 -12.20
CA ASN A 62 2.10 4.48 -12.49
C ASN A 62 1.34 5.08 -11.29
N GLU A 63 0.06 5.42 -11.51
CA GLU A 63 -0.82 5.93 -10.46
C GLU A 63 -1.17 4.85 -9.42
N ALA A 64 -1.14 3.57 -9.82
CA ALA A 64 -1.36 2.42 -8.94
C ALA A 64 -0.27 2.28 -7.87
N ASP A 65 0.98 2.61 -8.20
CA ASP A 65 2.12 2.63 -7.29
C ASP A 65 1.88 3.62 -6.14
N ARG A 66 1.21 4.75 -6.38
CA ARG A 66 0.87 5.70 -5.31
C ARG A 66 -0.11 5.09 -4.32
N THR A 67 -1.09 4.34 -4.80
CA THR A 67 -2.03 3.58 -3.96
C THR A 67 -1.30 2.47 -3.18
N LEU A 68 -0.39 1.74 -3.83
CA LEU A 68 0.45 0.71 -3.22
C LEU A 68 1.35 1.28 -2.10
N ILE A 69 1.99 2.42 -2.34
CA ILE A 69 2.81 3.15 -1.36
C ILE A 69 1.96 3.50 -0.13
N TYR A 70 0.78 4.07 -0.34
CA TYR A 70 -0.10 4.49 0.75
C TYR A 70 -0.51 3.30 1.64
N ILE A 71 -0.93 2.19 1.03
CA ILE A 71 -1.31 0.98 1.77
C ILE A 71 -0.09 0.41 2.52
N THR A 72 1.10 0.41 1.89
CA THR A 72 2.34 -0.06 2.54
C THR A 72 2.64 0.75 3.81
N LEU A 73 2.52 2.07 3.75
CA LEU A 73 2.69 2.94 4.93
C LEU A 73 1.61 2.68 5.99
N TYR A 74 0.36 2.45 5.56
CA TYR A 74 -0.73 2.13 6.47
C TYR A 74 -0.55 0.78 7.18
N ILE A 75 -0.03 -0.24 6.50
CA ILE A 75 0.36 -1.51 7.12
C ILE A 75 1.38 -1.27 8.22
N SER A 76 2.41 -0.45 7.98
CA SER A 76 3.39 -0.08 9.01
C SER A 76 2.74 0.55 10.25
N GLU A 77 1.74 1.43 10.08
CA GLU A 77 0.99 2.01 11.21
C GLU A 77 0.16 0.96 11.96
N CYS A 78 -0.51 0.06 11.24
CA CYS A 78 -1.26 -1.03 11.84
C CYS A 78 -0.35 -1.95 12.68
N LEU A 79 0.85 -2.26 12.17
CA LEU A 79 1.83 -3.08 12.88
C LEU A 79 2.36 -2.40 14.14
N LYS A 80 2.52 -1.07 14.17
CA LYS A 80 2.87 -0.32 15.39
C LYS A 80 1.86 -0.56 16.51
N LYS A 81 0.56 -0.68 16.17
CA LYS A 81 -0.52 -0.94 17.12
C LYS A 81 -0.62 -2.42 17.54
N LEU A 82 -0.16 -3.35 16.70
CA LEU A 82 -0.25 -4.81 16.89
C LEU A 82 1.06 -5.38 17.48
N GLN A 83 1.29 -5.17 18.79
CA GLN A 83 2.56 -5.37 19.48
C GLN A 83 3.16 -6.80 19.57
N LYS A 84 2.53 -7.90 19.11
CA LYS A 84 2.97 -9.26 19.52
C LYS A 84 3.85 -10.08 18.56
N TRP A 85 3.68 -10.01 17.23
CA TRP A 85 4.39 -10.93 16.30
C TRP A 85 5.12 -10.25 15.13
N TRP A 86 4.83 -8.97 14.85
CA TRP A 86 5.38 -8.22 13.72
C TRP A 86 6.33 -7.08 14.13
N THR A 87 6.81 -7.11 15.38
CA THR A 87 7.60 -6.04 16.01
C THR A 87 8.91 -5.73 15.27
N CYS A 88 9.51 -6.70 14.58
CA CYS A 88 10.73 -6.50 13.80
C CYS A 88 10.57 -5.45 12.67
N PHE A 89 9.34 -5.26 12.18
CA PHE A 89 9.03 -4.31 11.11
C PHE A 89 8.56 -2.95 11.63
N VAL A 90 8.15 -2.86 12.91
CA VAL A 90 7.63 -1.63 13.54
C VAL A 90 8.62 -0.48 13.49
N LYS A 91 9.93 -0.78 13.62
CA LYS A 91 11.00 0.22 13.56
C LYS A 91 11.41 0.60 12.14
N ARG A 92 10.88 -0.07 11.11
CA ARG A 92 11.27 0.16 9.73
C ARG A 92 10.24 1.02 9.02
N GLN A 93 10.73 2.10 8.42
CA GLN A 93 9.93 3.05 7.68
C GLN A 93 10.20 2.91 6.20
N PHE A 94 9.17 2.54 5.45
CA PHE A 94 9.22 2.55 3.99
C PHE A 94 9.50 3.99 3.51
N MET A 95 10.51 4.14 2.64
CA MET A 95 11.01 5.45 2.19
C MET A 95 11.40 6.43 3.32
N ASN A 96 11.64 5.96 4.54
CA ASN A 96 11.78 6.80 5.75
C ASN A 96 10.60 7.77 5.95
N LYS A 97 9.40 7.36 5.54
CA LYS A 97 8.15 8.10 5.73
C LYS A 97 7.24 7.39 6.73
N SER A 98 6.34 8.16 7.32
CA SER A 98 5.36 7.72 8.31
C SER A 98 4.05 8.46 8.04
N LEU A 99 2.91 7.80 8.23
CA LEU A 99 1.60 8.48 8.16
C LEU A 99 1.27 9.17 9.48
N SER A 100 1.75 8.62 10.60
CA SER A 100 1.81 9.36 11.87
C SER A 100 2.97 10.36 11.81
N GLY A 101 2.68 11.64 12.00
CA GLY A 101 3.70 12.69 12.10
C GLY A 101 4.58 12.54 13.35
N PRO A 102 5.71 13.24 13.44
CA PRO A 102 6.51 13.28 14.67
C PRO A 102 5.69 13.98 15.77
N GLY A 103 5.04 13.21 16.64
CA GLY A 103 4.26 13.76 17.76
C GLY A 103 2.97 13.03 18.18
N GLN A 104 2.74 11.77 17.79
CA GLN A 104 1.71 10.91 18.40
C GLN A 104 2.32 9.72 19.12
#